data_AF-A0A951Q7J2-F1
#
_entry.id   AF-A0A951Q7J2-F1
#
_cell.length_a   1.000
_cell.length_b   1.000
_cell.length_c   1.000
_cell.angle_alpha   90.00
_cell.angle_beta   90.00
_cell.angle_gamma   90.00
#
_symmetry.space_group_name_H-M   'P 1'
#
loop_
_entity.id
_entity.type
_entity.pdbx_description
1 polymer ?
#
loop_
_entity_poly.entity_id
_entity_poly.type
_entity_poly.pdbx_seq_one_letter_code
_entity_poly.pdbx_strand_id
1 'polypeptide(L)'
;MMLVGQLRQYGFQAKTEVKFNGGYADIYTNWQGNTIIEIKKYLTRKTIYEAFGQLNLYSRGGDYKLVIAGFNPSDPNEQESSLRIASIVEQDGRVQVLFIDANSSY
;
A
#
# COMPACT_ATOMS: atom_id res chain seq x y z
N MET A 1 -3.54 12.61 -3.65
CA MET A 1 -2.80 13.74 -3.04
C MET A 1 -3.39 14.23 -1.71
N MET A 2 -4.67 13.96 -1.39
CA MET A 2 -5.33 14.33 -0.13
C MET A 2 -4.74 13.59 1.11
N LEU A 3 -4.40 12.30 0.97
CA LEU A 3 -3.84 11.46 2.04
C LEU A 3 -2.55 12.02 2.66
N VAL A 4 -1.65 12.59 1.84
CA VAL A 4 -0.39 13.18 2.32
C VAL A 4 -0.66 14.42 3.17
N GLY A 5 -1.64 15.23 2.77
CA GLY A 5 -2.09 16.38 3.55
C GLY A 5 -2.65 15.95 4.91
N GLN A 6 -3.51 14.92 4.93
CA GLN A 6 -4.05 14.36 6.17
C GLN A 6 -2.96 13.79 7.08
N LEU A 7 -2.03 12.98 6.55
CA LEU A 7 -0.90 12.47 7.31
C LEU A 7 -0.10 13.61 7.97
N ARG A 8 0.16 14.68 7.23
CA ARG A 8 0.85 15.87 7.75
C ARG A 8 0.02 16.61 8.80
N GLN A 9 -1.29 16.71 8.63
CA GLN A 9 -2.19 17.31 9.63
C GLN A 9 -2.18 16.52 10.95
N TYR A 10 -2.00 15.20 10.89
CA TYR A 10 -1.80 14.36 12.07
C TYR A 10 -0.37 14.37 12.62
N GLY A 11 0.51 15.22 12.09
CA GLY A 11 1.89 15.39 12.57
C GLY A 11 2.90 14.38 12.01
N PHE A 12 2.51 13.56 11.02
CA PHE A 12 3.43 12.64 10.37
C PHE A 12 4.23 13.32 9.26
N GLN A 13 5.49 12.92 9.14
CA GLN A 13 6.26 13.20 7.94
C GLN A 13 5.66 12.38 6.80
N ALA A 14 5.38 13.02 5.67
CA ALA A 14 4.88 12.34 4.48
C ALA A 14 5.44 12.99 3.22
N LYS A 15 5.91 12.17 2.28
CA LYS A 15 6.48 12.56 0.98
C LYS A 15 5.90 11.67 -0.12
N THR A 16 5.69 12.23 -1.30
CA THR A 16 5.25 11.49 -2.49
C THR A 16 6.42 11.17 -3.41
N GLU A 17 6.25 10.16 -4.26
CA GLU A 17 7.22 9.82 -5.33
C GLU A 17 8.65 9.70 -4.79
N VAL A 18 8.79 8.95 -3.69
CA VAL A 18 10.08 8.81 -3.02
C VAL A 18 10.87 7.71 -3.70
N LYS A 19 12.09 8.06 -4.14
CA LYS A 19 12.99 7.11 -4.78
C LYS A 19 13.53 6.11 -3.76
N PHE A 20 13.32 4.83 -4.05
CA PHE A 20 13.92 3.70 -3.35
C PHE A 20 14.76 2.85 -4.32
N ASN A 21 15.43 1.84 -3.79
CA ASN A 21 16.03 0.82 -4.64
C ASN A 21 14.91 0.11 -5.41
N GLY A 22 15.00 0.07 -6.75
CA GLY A 22 14.05 -0.63 -7.61
C GLY A 22 12.80 0.17 -8.03
N GLY A 23 12.61 1.42 -7.60
CA GLY A 23 11.49 2.24 -8.09
C GLY A 23 11.20 3.50 -7.29
N TYR A 24 10.01 4.05 -7.51
CA TYR A 24 9.44 5.14 -6.73
C TYR A 24 8.23 4.60 -5.97
N ALA A 25 8.20 4.87 -4.67
CA ALA A 25 7.02 4.63 -3.86
C ALA A 25 6.06 5.80 -3.98
N ASP A 26 4.76 5.51 -4.06
CA ASP A 26 3.72 6.55 -4.16
C ASP A 26 3.78 7.49 -2.95
N ILE A 27 3.87 6.93 -1.73
CA ILE A 27 4.02 7.70 -0.49
C ILE A 27 5.00 6.99 0.46
N TYR A 28 5.89 7.78 1.07
CA TYR A 28 6.63 7.42 2.26
C TYR A 28 6.16 8.26 3.45
N THR A 29 6.02 7.63 4.62
CA THR A 29 5.65 8.30 5.87
C THR A 29 6.31 7.66 7.09
N ASN A 30 6.41 8.40 8.19
CA ASN A 30 6.82 7.87 9.49
C ASN A 30 5.64 7.36 10.35
N TRP A 31 4.43 7.29 9.79
CA TRP A 31 3.27 6.68 10.46
C TRP A 31 3.52 5.19 10.71
N GLN A 32 3.37 4.74 11.97
CA GLN A 32 3.71 3.38 12.42
C GLN A 32 5.18 2.96 12.21
N GLY A 33 6.11 3.91 12.23
CA GLY A 33 7.51 3.67 11.86
C GLY A 33 7.75 4.02 10.39
N ASN A 34 8.78 3.46 9.77
CA ASN A 34 9.03 3.72 8.36
C ASN A 34 7.99 2.97 7.51
N THR A 35 7.04 3.68 6.92
CA THR A 35 5.94 3.08 6.16
C THR A 35 5.91 3.59 4.73
N ILE A 36 5.77 2.66 3.81
CA ILE A 36 5.56 2.89 2.40
C ILE A 36 4.10 2.58 2.10
N ILE A 37 3.41 3.48 1.42
CA ILE A 37 2.04 3.29 0.98
C ILE A 37 2.03 3.25 -0.55
N GLU A 38 1.60 2.13 -1.11
CA GLU A 38 1.40 1.91 -2.55
C GLU A 38 -0.10 2.02 -2.85
N ILE A 39 -0.48 2.96 -3.70
CA ILE A 39 -1.87 3.25 -4.09
C ILE A 39 -2.14 2.61 -5.45
N LYS A 40 -3.10 1.69 -5.49
CA LYS A 40 -3.57 1.06 -6.72
C LYS A 40 -5.01 1.47 -6.99
N LYS A 41 -5.34 1.65 -8.28
CA LYS A 41 -6.73 1.92 -8.67
C LYS A 41 -7.65 0.77 -8.22
N TYR A 42 -7.26 -0.46 -8.53
CA TYR A 42 -7.95 -1.66 -8.06
C TYR A 42 -6.93 -2.63 -7.46
N LEU A 43 -7.30 -3.23 -6.33
CA LEU A 43 -6.54 -4.29 -5.69
C LEU A 43 -6.92 -5.62 -6.33
N THR A 44 -6.28 -5.94 -7.44
CA THR A 44 -6.36 -7.25 -8.08
C THR A 44 -5.30 -8.17 -7.50
N ARG A 45 -5.43 -9.47 -7.73
CA ARG A 45 -4.36 -10.43 -7.37
C ARG A 45 -2.98 -9.97 -7.85
N LYS A 46 -2.92 -9.50 -9.09
CA LYS A 46 -1.68 -9.05 -9.73
C LYS A 46 -1.12 -7.81 -9.03
N THR A 47 -1.92 -6.78 -8.82
CA THR A 47 -1.42 -5.51 -8.27
C THR A 47 -0.97 -5.66 -6.82
N ILE A 48 -1.60 -6.53 -6.04
CA ILE A 48 -1.16 -6.88 -4.68
C ILE A 48 0.20 -7.58 -4.72
N TYR A 49 0.38 -8.59 -5.58
CA TYR A 49 1.68 -9.29 -5.70
C TYR A 49 2.80 -8.37 -6.18
N GLU A 50 2.53 -7.49 -7.15
CA GLU A 50 3.50 -6.53 -7.65
C GLU A 50 3.96 -5.58 -6.53
N ALA A 51 3.02 -5.03 -5.75
CA ALA A 51 3.34 -4.17 -4.61
C ALA A 51 4.09 -4.93 -3.51
N PHE A 52 3.69 -6.16 -3.21
CA PHE A 52 4.44 -7.00 -2.26
C PHE A 52 5.88 -7.28 -2.73
N GLY A 53 6.09 -7.51 -4.03
CA GLY A 53 7.42 -7.66 -4.61
C GLY A 53 8.29 -6.41 -4.45
N GLN A 54 7.68 -5.22 -4.50
CA GLN A 54 8.39 -3.95 -4.30
C GLN A 54 8.92 -3.78 -2.88
N LEU A 55 8.24 -4.33 -1.85
CA LEU A 55 8.76 -4.29 -0.47
C LEU A 55 10.19 -4.82 -0.40
N ASN A 56 10.47 -5.97 -1.02
CA ASN A 56 11.82 -6.55 -1.02
C ASN A 56 12.87 -5.67 -1.71
N LEU A 57 12.47 -4.84 -2.67
CA LEU A 57 13.36 -3.89 -3.34
C LEU A 57 13.61 -2.68 -2.43
N TYR A 58 12.55 -2.14 -1.82
CA TYR A 58 12.62 -0.97 -0.94
C TYR A 58 13.36 -1.28 0.37
N SER A 59 13.19 -2.48 0.93
CA SER A 59 13.84 -2.91 2.18
C SER A 59 15.35 -3.10 2.07
N ARG A 60 15.95 -3.04 0.86
CA ARG A 60 17.42 -3.10 0.69
C ARG A 60 18.16 -1.90 1.31
N GLY A 61 17.46 -0.97 1.97
CA GLY A 61 18.03 0.15 2.72
C GLY A 61 17.41 0.37 4.11
N GLY A 62 16.62 -0.58 4.65
CA GLY A 62 16.02 -0.45 5.99
C GLY A 62 14.77 -1.31 6.19
N ASP A 63 14.29 -1.37 7.43
CA ASP A 63 13.00 -1.98 7.76
C ASP A 63 11.86 -1.00 7.47
N TYR A 64 11.04 -1.37 6.48
CA TYR A 64 9.84 -0.63 6.10
C TYR A 64 8.61 -1.52 6.25
N LYS A 65 7.51 -0.93 6.70
CA LYS A 65 6.18 -1.48 6.49
C LYS A 65 5.67 -1.12 5.10
N LEU A 66 4.88 -2.00 4.51
CA LEU A 66 4.16 -1.76 3.26
C LEU A 66 2.66 -1.75 3.52
N VAL A 67 2.00 -0.67 3.14
CA VAL A 67 0.55 -0.57 3.07
C VAL A 67 0.17 -0.55 1.59
N ILE A 68 -0.63 -1.52 1.14
CA ILE A 68 -1.16 -1.58 -0.22
C ILE A 68 -2.62 -1.15 -0.17
N ALA A 69 -2.96 -0.01 -0.76
CA ALA A 69 -4.30 0.56 -0.68
C ALA A 69 -4.94 0.70 -2.06
N GLY A 70 -6.23 0.41 -2.19
CA GLY A 70 -6.95 0.59 -3.45
C GLY A 70 -8.38 0.09 -3.41
N PHE A 71 -9.16 0.32 -4.47
CA PHE A 71 -10.55 -0.12 -4.52
C PHE A 71 -10.65 -1.65 -4.72
N ASN A 72 -11.75 -2.23 -4.23
CA ASN A 72 -12.11 -3.59 -4.61
C ASN A 72 -12.28 -3.71 -6.14
N PRO A 73 -11.82 -4.81 -6.76
CA PRO A 73 -12.18 -5.12 -8.15
C PRO A 73 -13.70 -5.13 -8.32
N SER A 74 -14.21 -4.81 -9.51
CA SER A 74 -15.66 -4.89 -9.77
C SER A 74 -16.14 -6.31 -10.04
N ASP A 75 -15.26 -7.19 -10.52
CA ASP A 75 -15.57 -8.60 -10.81
C ASP A 75 -15.54 -9.45 -9.51
N PRO A 76 -16.61 -10.21 -9.19
CA PRO A 76 -16.66 -11.01 -7.95
C PRO A 76 -15.57 -12.10 -7.85
N ASN A 77 -15.20 -12.73 -8.97
CA ASN A 77 -14.13 -13.75 -8.94
C ASN A 77 -12.78 -13.11 -8.67
N GLU A 78 -12.55 -11.92 -9.25
CA GLU A 78 -11.36 -11.12 -8.98
C GLU A 78 -11.33 -10.62 -7.53
N GLN A 79 -12.47 -10.20 -6.96
CA GLN A 79 -12.58 -9.84 -5.54
C GLN A 79 -12.18 -11.00 -4.62
N GLU A 80 -12.73 -12.20 -4.84
CA GLU A 80 -12.38 -13.38 -4.03
C GLU A 80 -10.88 -13.69 -4.12
N SER A 81 -10.33 -13.66 -5.34
CA SER A 81 -8.91 -13.86 -5.59
C SER A 81 -8.05 -12.81 -4.90
N SER A 82 -8.48 -11.54 -4.90
CA SER A 82 -7.82 -10.42 -4.24
C SER A 82 -7.81 -10.55 -2.72
N LEU A 83 -8.95 -10.88 -2.11
CA LEU A 83 -9.05 -11.11 -0.66
C LEU A 83 -8.19 -12.29 -0.23
N ARG A 84 -8.16 -13.36 -1.03
CA ARG A 84 -7.30 -14.51 -0.76
C ARG A 84 -5.83 -14.16 -0.84
N ILE A 85 -5.40 -13.35 -1.81
CA ILE A 85 -3.99 -12.97 -1.87
C ILE A 85 -3.62 -11.97 -0.77
N ALA A 86 -4.52 -11.06 -0.42
CA ALA A 86 -4.32 -10.12 0.67
C ALA A 86 -3.99 -10.87 1.96
N SER A 87 -4.78 -11.88 2.32
CA SER A 87 -4.56 -12.68 3.52
C SER A 87 -3.25 -13.48 3.52
N ILE A 88 -2.76 -13.87 2.33
CA ILE A 88 -1.46 -14.56 2.18
C ILE A 88 -0.30 -13.57 2.35
N VAL A 89 -0.35 -12.40 1.72
CA VAL A 89 0.76 -11.42 1.82
C VAL A 89 0.82 -10.77 3.20
N GLU A 90 -0.32 -10.58 3.87
CA GLU A 90 -0.39 -10.08 5.25
C GLU A 90 0.13 -11.08 6.29
N GLN A 91 0.43 -12.32 5.92
CA GLN A 91 1.21 -13.21 6.79
C GLN A 91 2.64 -12.68 7.02
N ASP A 92 3.17 -11.84 6.12
CA ASP A 92 4.34 -11.01 6.43
C ASP A 92 3.87 -9.84 7.30
N GLY A 93 4.26 -9.82 8.58
CA GLY A 93 3.84 -8.82 9.55
C GLY A 93 4.27 -7.37 9.25
N ARG A 94 5.00 -7.15 8.16
CA ARG A 94 5.32 -5.81 7.63
C ARG A 94 4.29 -5.32 6.60
N VAL A 95 3.36 -6.16 6.17
CA VAL A 95 2.41 -5.87 5.09
C VAL A 95 1.00 -5.67 5.63
N GLN A 96 0.31 -4.66 5.12
CA GLN A 96 -1.11 -4.44 5.34
C GLN A 96 -1.79 -4.12 4.01
N VAL A 97 -2.96 -4.70 3.76
CA VAL A 97 -3.76 -4.46 2.56
C VAL A 97 -5.07 -3.77 2.95
N LEU A 98 -5.30 -2.58 2.38
CA LEU A 98 -6.46 -1.74 2.66
C LEU A 98 -7.36 -1.64 1.43
N PHE A 99 -8.47 -2.37 1.46
CA PHE A 99 -9.54 -2.20 0.48
C PHE A 99 -10.35 -0.96 0.82
N ILE A 100 -10.31 0.02 -0.07
CA ILE A 100 -11.08 1.26 0.03
C ILE A 100 -12.47 0.98 -0.53
N ASP A 101 -13.51 1.29 0.24
CA ASP A 101 -14.87 1.29 -0.26
C ASP A 101 -15.09 2.59 -1.06
N ALA A 102 -15.45 2.44 -2.34
CA ALA A 102 -15.72 3.56 -3.23
C ALA A 102 -16.94 4.40 -2.80
N ASN A 103 -17.76 3.88 -1.89
CA ASN A 103 -18.91 4.58 -1.31
C ASN A 103 -18.58 5.33 -0.02
N SER A 104 -17.37 5.16 0.54
CA SER A 104 -16.95 5.94 1.71
C SER A 104 -16.66 7.38 1.29
N SER A 105 -17.62 8.26 1.53
CA SER A 105 -17.42 9.71 1.39
C SER A 105 -16.59 10.19 2.59
N TYR A 106 -15.40 10.75 2.33
CA TYR A 106 -14.60 11.51 3.30
C TYR A 106 -14.54 12.97 2.87
#